data_AF-A0A662U669-F1
#
_entry.id   AF-A0A662U669-F1
#
_cell.length_a   1.000
_cell.length_b   1.000
_cell.length_c   1.000
_cell.angle_alpha   90.00
_cell.angle_beta   90.00
_cell.angle_gamma   90.00
#
_symmetry.space_group_name_H-M   'P 1'
#
loop_
_entity.id
_entity.type
_entity.pdbx_description
1 polymer ?
#
loop_
_entity_poly.entity_id
_entity_poly.type
_entity_poly.pdbx_seq_one_letter_code
_entity_poly.pdbx_strand_id
1 'polypeptide(L)'
;MFEETLRTLIDSSRGELLVLPVKVKSLEDMVVDYRGQYELRKDVEAELPRWLAYILARKGKVELAEEEKIDVEKLANLEYLEALTITKPSQLQEVPQDFYLKAELMLRNLEEKVRTKPTSEIIEEYRNLETHLRGFMRSRIKKILMLSLVTEEPKEALARMTPEEKVLYWAIRNIVRVWVRETIGLEY
;
A
#
# COMPACT_ATOMS: atom_id res chain seq x y z
N MET A 1 5.47 13.93 17.91
CA MET A 1 4.60 12.99 18.65
C MET A 1 3.46 12.44 17.78
N PHE A 2 2.58 13.27 17.21
CA PHE A 2 1.46 12.77 16.38
C PHE A 2 1.91 12.05 15.09
N GLU A 3 2.82 12.66 14.32
CA GLU A 3 3.34 12.06 13.08
C GLU A 3 4.01 10.69 13.32
N GLU A 4 4.81 10.58 14.36
CA GLU A 4 5.52 9.36 14.74
C GLU A 4 4.56 8.23 15.16
N THR A 5 3.49 8.60 15.88
CA THR A 5 2.42 7.66 16.24
C THR A 5 1.71 7.16 14.99
N LEU A 6 1.35 8.06 14.07
CA LEU A 6 0.69 7.69 12.82
C LEU A 6 1.57 6.77 11.96
N ARG A 7 2.87 7.07 11.85
CA ARG A 7 3.84 6.23 11.16
C ARG A 7 3.89 4.83 11.77
N THR A 8 3.98 4.75 13.10
CA THR A 8 4.00 3.47 13.82
C THR A 8 2.73 2.65 13.59
N LEU A 9 1.56 3.30 13.57
CA LEU A 9 0.28 2.64 13.32
C LEU A 9 0.18 2.12 11.88
N ILE A 10 0.66 2.89 10.89
CA ILE A 10 0.72 2.45 9.48
C ILE A 10 1.67 1.26 9.33
N ASP A 11 2.84 1.30 9.96
CA ASP A 11 3.80 0.19 9.91
C ASP A 11 3.21 -1.06 10.58
N SER A 12 2.56 -0.89 11.74
CA SER A 12 1.87 -1.97 12.44
C SER A 12 0.72 -2.56 11.63
N SER A 13 -0.05 -1.74 10.90
CA SER A 13 -1.19 -2.22 10.10
C SER A 13 -0.77 -3.11 8.93
N ARG A 14 0.50 -3.05 8.53
CA ARG A 14 1.10 -3.87 7.46
C ARG A 14 1.70 -5.17 7.95
N GLY A 15 1.87 -5.34 9.27
CA GLY A 15 2.62 -6.46 9.86
C GLY A 15 2.11 -7.83 9.42
N GLU A 16 0.79 -8.03 9.45
CA GLU A 16 0.14 -9.28 9.02
C GLU A 16 0.35 -9.56 7.53
N LEU A 17 0.34 -8.52 6.69
CA LEU A 17 0.56 -8.65 5.25
C LEU A 17 2.01 -9.05 4.94
N LEU A 18 2.97 -8.58 5.71
CA LEU A 18 4.39 -8.84 5.49
C LEU A 18 4.81 -10.29 5.77
N VAL A 19 4.06 -11.01 6.61
CA VAL A 19 4.36 -12.42 6.96
C VAL A 19 3.69 -13.43 6.03
N LEU A 20 2.74 -12.99 5.19
CA LEU A 20 2.07 -13.88 4.24
C LEU A 20 3.09 -14.48 3.24
N PRO A 21 2.94 -15.77 2.88
CA PRO A 21 3.77 -16.38 1.86
C PRO A 21 3.46 -15.78 0.49
N VAL A 22 4.50 -15.52 -0.30
CA VAL A 22 4.40 -15.07 -1.69
C VAL A 22 5.32 -15.92 -2.56
N LYS A 23 4.88 -16.14 -3.80
CA LYS A 23 5.65 -16.87 -4.79
C LYS A 23 6.77 -16.01 -5.35
N VAL A 24 7.94 -16.62 -5.46
CA VAL A 24 9.12 -16.02 -6.06
C VAL A 24 9.80 -17.01 -6.97
N LYS A 25 10.48 -16.51 -8.00
CA LYS A 25 11.41 -17.27 -8.82
C LYS A 25 12.84 -16.92 -8.42
N SER A 26 13.65 -17.91 -8.07
CA SER A 26 15.04 -17.67 -7.65
C SER A 26 15.96 -17.45 -8.85
N LEU A 27 16.86 -16.47 -8.78
CA LEU A 27 17.78 -16.14 -9.88
C LEU A 27 19.16 -16.82 -9.76
N GLU A 28 19.46 -17.36 -8.58
CA GLU A 28 20.68 -18.11 -8.28
C GLU A 28 20.41 -19.14 -7.16
N ASP A 29 21.30 -20.10 -7.00
CA ASP A 29 21.27 -21.03 -5.86
C ASP A 29 21.71 -20.30 -4.60
N MET A 30 20.90 -20.35 -3.55
CA MET A 30 21.24 -19.73 -2.27
C MET A 30 20.57 -20.44 -1.08
N VAL A 31 21.20 -20.33 0.07
CA VAL A 31 20.59 -20.70 1.35
C VAL A 31 20.39 -19.42 2.14
N VAL A 32 19.14 -19.18 2.53
CA VAL A 32 18.78 -18.04 3.37
C VAL A 32 18.40 -18.56 4.74
N ASP A 33 19.20 -18.23 5.75
CA ASP A 33 18.92 -18.59 7.14
C ASP A 33 18.34 -17.37 7.87
N TYR A 34 17.03 -17.39 8.07
CA TYR A 34 16.33 -16.42 8.90
C TYR A 34 15.14 -17.10 9.57
N ARG A 35 15.26 -17.39 10.88
CA ARG A 35 14.24 -18.11 11.67
C ARG A 35 13.79 -19.43 11.03
N GLY A 36 14.64 -20.03 10.19
CA GLY A 36 14.36 -21.15 9.30
C GLY A 36 15.33 -21.10 8.11
N GLN A 37 15.70 -22.26 7.58
CA GLN A 37 16.55 -22.36 6.39
C GLN A 37 15.69 -22.50 5.14
N TYR A 38 15.84 -21.54 4.22
CA TYR A 38 15.24 -21.58 2.89
C TYR A 38 16.32 -21.95 1.88
N GLU A 39 16.22 -23.15 1.32
CA GLU A 39 17.04 -23.58 0.20
C GLU A 39 16.36 -23.16 -1.12
N LEU A 40 16.93 -22.16 -1.78
CA LEU A 40 16.44 -21.64 -3.04
C LEU A 40 17.33 -22.16 -4.16
N ARG A 41 16.71 -22.77 -5.16
CA ARG A 41 17.39 -23.27 -6.36
C ARG A 41 17.12 -22.35 -7.53
N LYS A 42 18.14 -22.08 -8.32
CA LYS A 42 18.05 -21.23 -9.50
C LYS A 42 16.93 -21.70 -10.43
N ASP A 43 16.15 -20.73 -10.93
CA ASP A 43 15.00 -20.90 -11.81
C ASP A 43 13.85 -21.73 -11.24
N VAL A 44 13.89 -22.08 -9.94
CA VAL A 44 12.81 -22.78 -9.23
C VAL A 44 11.94 -21.79 -8.49
N GLU A 45 10.63 -22.01 -8.58
CA GLU A 45 9.63 -21.28 -7.79
C GLU A 45 9.65 -21.74 -6.33
N ALA A 46 9.60 -20.79 -5.42
CA ALA A 46 9.51 -21.03 -3.98
C ALA A 46 8.51 -20.07 -3.34
N GLU A 47 8.03 -20.44 -2.16
CA GLU A 47 7.22 -19.55 -1.33
C GLU A 47 8.05 -19.02 -0.18
N LEU A 48 8.10 -17.70 -0.05
CA LEU A 48 8.80 -17.01 1.02
C LEU A 48 7.85 -16.06 1.73
N PRO A 49 8.06 -15.78 3.03
CA PRO A 49 7.41 -14.65 3.67
C PRO A 49 7.65 -13.37 2.85
N ARG A 50 6.60 -12.58 2.61
CA ARG A 50 6.64 -11.40 1.74
C ARG A 50 7.77 -10.42 2.08
N TRP A 51 8.01 -10.17 3.37
CA TRP A 51 9.11 -9.31 3.81
C TRP A 51 10.47 -9.82 3.32
N LEU A 52 10.70 -11.14 3.31
CA LEU A 52 11.95 -11.75 2.87
C LEU A 52 12.05 -11.69 1.35
N ALA A 53 10.96 -12.05 0.66
CA ALA A 53 10.85 -11.94 -0.79
C ALA A 53 11.23 -10.53 -1.28
N TYR A 54 10.72 -9.49 -0.62
CA TYR A 54 10.99 -8.10 -1.00
C TYR A 54 12.45 -7.69 -0.78
N ILE A 55 13.09 -8.17 0.30
CA ILE A 55 14.52 -7.92 0.55
C ILE A 55 15.37 -8.59 -0.54
N LEU A 56 15.07 -9.86 -0.87
CA LEU A 56 15.81 -10.59 -1.89
C LEU A 56 15.58 -10.02 -3.29
N ALA A 57 14.37 -9.55 -3.59
CA ALA A 57 14.03 -8.93 -4.87
C ALA A 57 14.82 -7.62 -5.08
N ARG A 58 14.91 -6.78 -4.04
CA ARG A 58 15.75 -5.56 -4.07
C ARG A 58 17.22 -5.85 -4.30
N LYS A 59 17.71 -6.98 -3.79
CA LYS A 59 19.10 -7.43 -4.01
C LYS A 59 19.31 -8.09 -5.39
N GLY A 60 18.27 -8.19 -6.22
CA GLY A 60 18.33 -8.85 -7.53
C GLY A 60 18.55 -10.36 -7.42
N LYS A 61 18.07 -10.98 -6.34
CA LYS A 61 18.27 -12.40 -6.02
C LYS A 61 17.07 -13.28 -6.36
N VAL A 62 15.88 -12.69 -6.32
CA VAL A 62 14.63 -13.35 -6.71
C VAL A 62 13.80 -12.41 -7.57
N GLU A 63 12.93 -12.98 -8.39
CA GLU A 63 11.87 -12.27 -9.10
C GLU A 63 10.53 -12.54 -8.39
N LEU A 64 9.79 -11.47 -8.12
CA LEU A 64 8.44 -11.57 -7.54
C LEU A 64 7.45 -12.00 -8.63
N ALA A 65 6.49 -12.84 -8.27
CA ALA A 65 5.40 -13.22 -9.15
C ALA A 65 4.56 -12.00 -9.58
N GLU A 66 3.86 -12.11 -10.71
CA GLU A 66 3.20 -10.97 -11.36
C GLU A 66 2.08 -10.37 -10.48
N GLU A 67 1.42 -11.20 -9.68
CA GLU A 67 0.40 -10.80 -8.70
C GLU A 67 0.93 -9.88 -7.59
N GLU A 68 2.25 -9.83 -7.39
CA GLU A 68 2.90 -8.94 -6.43
C GLU A 68 3.28 -7.58 -7.03
N LYS A 69 3.09 -7.39 -8.35
CA LYS A 69 3.36 -6.13 -9.05
C LYS A 69 2.09 -5.31 -9.23
N ILE A 70 2.24 -3.99 -9.29
CA ILE A 70 1.16 -3.08 -9.67
C ILE A 70 1.23 -2.87 -11.18
N ASP A 71 0.14 -3.18 -11.85
CA ASP A 71 -0.05 -2.87 -13.27
C ASP A 71 -0.48 -1.40 -13.41
N VAL A 72 0.33 -0.61 -14.13
CA VAL A 72 0.12 0.84 -14.30
C VAL A 72 -1.16 1.14 -15.07
N GLU A 73 -1.54 0.31 -16.05
CA GLU A 73 -2.78 0.49 -16.81
C GLU A 73 -4.00 0.23 -15.93
N LYS A 74 -3.96 -0.84 -15.13
CA LYS A 74 -5.01 -1.12 -14.15
C LYS A 74 -5.10 -0.01 -13.11
N LEU A 75 -3.97 0.53 -12.65
CA LEU A 75 -3.94 1.65 -11.73
C LEU A 75 -4.56 2.92 -12.33
N ALA A 76 -4.25 3.24 -13.59
CA ALA A 76 -4.85 4.39 -14.28
C ALA A 76 -6.37 4.26 -14.38
N ASN A 77 -6.87 3.06 -14.69
CA ASN A 77 -8.31 2.79 -14.69
C ASN A 77 -8.92 2.89 -13.28
N LEU A 78 -8.24 2.36 -12.25
CA LEU A 78 -8.67 2.48 -10.85
C LEU A 78 -8.74 3.95 -10.41
N GLU A 79 -7.73 4.76 -10.73
CA GLU A 79 -7.75 6.20 -10.47
C GLU A 79 -8.97 6.87 -11.11
N TYR A 80 -9.22 6.59 -12.39
CA TYR A 80 -10.34 7.15 -13.12
C TYR A 80 -11.68 6.81 -12.46
N LEU A 81 -11.92 5.53 -12.15
CA LEU A 81 -13.15 5.07 -11.50
C LEU A 81 -13.34 5.67 -10.10
N GLU A 82 -12.23 5.81 -9.35
CA GLU A 82 -12.24 6.44 -8.03
C GLU A 82 -12.59 7.93 -8.12
N ALA A 83 -12.07 8.64 -9.13
CA ALA A 83 -12.35 10.05 -9.39
C ALA A 83 -13.79 10.31 -9.84
N LEU A 84 -14.39 9.42 -10.66
CA LEU A 84 -15.79 9.53 -11.09
C LEU A 84 -16.78 9.52 -9.91
N THR A 85 -16.41 8.83 -8.83
CA THR A 85 -17.26 8.65 -7.65
C THR A 85 -16.87 9.57 -6.49
N ILE A 86 -16.06 10.62 -6.74
CA ILE A 86 -15.48 11.48 -5.70
C ILE A 86 -16.51 12.14 -4.78
N THR A 87 -17.72 12.41 -5.27
CA THR A 87 -18.84 13.01 -4.51
C THR A 87 -19.64 11.99 -3.71
N LYS A 88 -19.40 10.69 -3.93
CA LYS A 88 -20.08 9.57 -3.27
C LYS A 88 -19.07 8.82 -2.39
N PRO A 89 -18.80 9.31 -1.18
CA PRO A 89 -17.71 8.79 -0.36
C PRO A 89 -17.87 7.32 0.06
N SER A 90 -19.08 6.79 0.09
CA SER A 90 -19.35 5.35 0.32
C SER A 90 -18.93 4.45 -0.86
N GLN A 91 -18.78 5.01 -2.07
CA GLN A 91 -18.38 4.28 -3.27
C GLN A 91 -16.86 4.28 -3.45
N LEU A 92 -16.14 3.70 -2.49
CA LEU A 92 -14.72 3.38 -2.66
C LEU A 92 -14.58 2.21 -3.64
N GLN A 93 -13.65 2.32 -4.60
CA GLN A 93 -13.25 1.17 -5.40
C GLN A 93 -12.57 0.14 -4.49
N GLU A 94 -12.86 -1.13 -4.73
CA GLU A 94 -12.22 -2.22 -4.02
C GLU A 94 -10.81 -2.41 -4.55
N VAL A 95 -9.84 -2.44 -3.64
CA VAL A 95 -8.43 -2.71 -3.93
C VAL A 95 -7.93 -3.81 -2.99
N PRO A 96 -6.93 -4.60 -3.41
CA PRO A 96 -6.28 -5.56 -2.53
C PRO A 96 -5.81 -4.91 -1.21
N GLN A 97 -5.91 -5.65 -0.10
CA GLN A 97 -5.49 -5.12 1.21
C GLN A 97 -3.99 -4.79 1.27
N ASP A 98 -3.17 -5.39 0.39
CA ASP A 98 -1.74 -5.15 0.25
C ASP A 98 -1.38 -4.12 -0.85
N PHE A 99 -2.37 -3.39 -1.37
CA PHE A 99 -2.18 -2.44 -2.47
C PHE A 99 -1.06 -1.41 -2.19
N TYR A 100 -1.11 -0.71 -1.05
CA TYR A 100 -0.10 0.31 -0.74
C TYR A 100 1.28 -0.28 -0.46
N LEU A 101 1.34 -1.50 0.07
CA LEU A 101 2.59 -2.22 0.28
C LEU A 101 3.27 -2.53 -1.06
N LYS A 102 2.51 -3.04 -2.03
CA LYS A 102 2.99 -3.32 -3.40
C LYS A 102 3.38 -2.04 -4.14
N ALA A 103 2.55 -1.00 -4.05
CA ALA A 103 2.80 0.29 -4.67
C ALA A 103 4.10 0.94 -4.16
N GLU A 104 4.31 0.94 -2.84
CA GLU A 104 5.53 1.47 -2.23
C GLU A 104 6.77 0.70 -2.69
N LEU A 105 6.70 -0.63 -2.74
CA LEU A 105 7.81 -1.45 -3.21
C LEU A 105 8.17 -1.13 -4.66
N MET A 106 7.18 -1.10 -5.54
CA MET A 106 7.38 -0.82 -6.96
C MET A 106 7.95 0.58 -7.19
N LEU A 107 7.41 1.59 -6.48
CA LEU A 107 7.94 2.96 -6.52
C LEU A 107 9.43 3.01 -6.13
N ARG A 108 9.80 2.42 -4.99
CA ARG A 108 11.19 2.41 -4.51
C ARG A 108 12.13 1.68 -5.48
N ASN A 109 11.67 0.58 -6.07
CA ASN A 109 12.46 -0.19 -7.03
C ASN A 109 12.67 0.62 -8.33
N LEU A 110 11.65 1.29 -8.84
CA LEU A 110 11.76 2.15 -10.02
C LEU A 110 12.62 3.38 -9.72
N GLU A 111 12.46 4.02 -8.55
CA GLU A 111 13.29 5.13 -8.09
C GLU A 111 14.78 4.75 -8.06
N GLU A 112 15.11 3.58 -7.51
CA GLU A 112 16.48 3.07 -7.51
C GLU A 112 17.02 2.82 -8.92
N LYS A 113 16.19 2.27 -9.82
CA LYS A 113 16.57 2.09 -11.23
C LYS A 113 16.79 3.43 -11.94
N VAL A 114 15.93 4.42 -11.72
CA VAL A 114 16.10 5.78 -12.23
C VAL A 114 17.43 6.38 -11.73
N ARG A 115 17.79 6.14 -10.47
CA ARG A 115 19.06 6.63 -9.90
C ARG A 115 20.30 5.91 -10.43
N THR A 116 20.23 4.59 -10.65
CA THR A 116 21.41 3.76 -10.93
C THR A 116 21.61 3.44 -12.42
N LYS A 117 20.52 3.24 -13.17
CA LYS A 117 20.52 2.87 -14.59
C LYS A 117 19.32 3.52 -15.31
N PRO A 118 19.31 4.86 -15.42
CA PRO A 118 18.20 5.56 -16.05
C PRO A 118 18.10 5.21 -17.53
N THR A 119 16.92 4.76 -17.96
CA THR A 119 16.51 4.73 -19.37
C THR A 119 15.23 5.55 -19.53
N SER A 120 14.91 5.97 -20.75
CA SER A 120 13.68 6.72 -21.02
C SER A 120 12.44 5.96 -20.56
N GLU A 121 12.41 4.65 -20.79
CA GLU A 121 11.31 3.75 -20.42
C GLU A 121 11.13 3.69 -18.91
N ILE A 122 12.21 3.52 -18.14
CA ILE A 122 12.14 3.44 -16.67
C ILE A 122 11.71 4.79 -16.06
N ILE A 123 12.18 5.91 -16.63
CA ILE A 123 11.77 7.25 -16.17
C ILE A 123 10.29 7.48 -16.44
N GLU A 124 9.80 7.07 -17.61
CA GLU A 124 8.39 7.20 -17.98
C GLU A 124 7.50 6.31 -17.12
N GLU A 125 7.89 5.04 -16.90
CA GLU A 125 7.18 4.10 -16.03
C GLU A 125 7.08 4.64 -14.59
N TYR A 126 8.19 5.14 -14.03
CA TYR A 126 8.21 5.78 -12.71
C TYR A 126 7.24 6.97 -12.63
N ARG A 127 7.28 7.87 -13.63
CA ARG A 127 6.40 9.06 -13.67
C ARG A 127 4.92 8.68 -13.78
N ASN A 128 4.59 7.70 -14.61
CA ASN A 128 3.22 7.25 -14.79
C ASN A 128 2.70 6.60 -13.49
N LEU A 129 3.49 5.71 -12.88
CA LEU A 129 3.16 5.10 -11.60
C LEU A 129 2.95 6.16 -10.52
N GLU A 130 3.88 7.11 -10.38
CA GLU A 130 3.78 8.20 -9.39
C GLU A 130 2.52 9.05 -9.61
N THR A 131 2.26 9.44 -10.86
CA THR A 131 1.12 10.31 -11.22
C THR A 131 -0.19 9.64 -10.85
N HIS A 132 -0.40 8.40 -11.30
CA HIS A 132 -1.65 7.68 -11.06
C HIS A 132 -1.83 7.31 -9.58
N LEU A 133 -0.76 6.94 -8.86
CA LEU A 133 -0.84 6.70 -7.41
C LEU A 133 -1.24 7.96 -6.66
N ARG A 134 -0.65 9.12 -6.99
CA ARG A 134 -1.00 10.40 -6.36
C ARG A 134 -2.44 10.79 -6.63
N GLY A 135 -2.92 10.62 -7.86
CA GLY A 135 -4.31 10.90 -8.23
C GLY A 135 -5.30 9.99 -7.50
N PHE A 136 -5.03 8.68 -7.47
CA PHE A 136 -5.84 7.71 -6.74
C PHE A 136 -5.89 8.03 -5.24
N MET A 137 -4.73 8.26 -4.61
CA MET A 137 -4.63 8.62 -3.20
C MET A 137 -5.37 9.92 -2.88
N ARG A 138 -5.28 10.94 -3.74
CA ARG A 138 -6.00 12.20 -3.54
C ARG A 138 -7.51 11.99 -3.47
N SER A 139 -8.04 11.16 -4.35
CA SER A 139 -9.47 10.83 -4.37
C SER A 139 -9.89 10.06 -3.11
N ARG A 140 -9.12 9.02 -2.76
CA ARG A 140 -9.30 8.21 -1.54
C ARG A 140 -9.26 9.05 -0.26
N ILE A 141 -8.25 9.91 -0.09
CA ILE A 141 -8.11 10.80 1.08
C ILE A 141 -9.32 11.72 1.21
N LYS A 142 -9.79 12.31 0.11
CA LYS A 142 -10.97 13.19 0.14
C LYS A 142 -12.21 12.44 0.61
N LYS A 143 -12.44 11.22 0.13
CA LYS A 143 -13.55 10.38 0.59
C LYS A 143 -13.40 9.99 2.06
N ILE A 144 -12.21 9.58 2.50
CA ILE A 144 -11.92 9.26 3.91
C ILE A 144 -12.22 10.46 4.82
N LEU A 145 -11.81 11.67 4.43
CA LEU A 145 -12.14 12.89 5.16
C LEU A 145 -13.65 13.09 5.28
N MET A 146 -14.40 12.97 4.17
CA MET A 146 -15.86 13.08 4.21
C MET A 146 -16.51 12.01 5.10
N LEU A 147 -16.03 10.77 5.04
CA LEU A 147 -16.51 9.66 5.87
C LEU A 147 -16.16 9.83 7.34
N SER A 148 -15.03 10.46 7.67
CA SER A 148 -14.65 10.70 9.06
C SER A 148 -15.55 11.72 9.77
N LEU A 149 -16.32 12.49 8.98
CA LEU A 149 -17.21 13.55 9.45
C LEU A 149 -18.67 13.09 9.62
N VAL A 150 -19.01 11.85 9.24
CA VAL A 150 -20.36 11.32 9.48
C VAL A 150 -20.49 10.79 10.91
N THR A 151 -21.68 10.96 11.49
CA THR A 151 -21.98 10.52 12.86
C THR A 151 -21.93 9.00 12.97
N GLU A 152 -22.59 8.31 12.03
CA GLU A 152 -22.63 6.85 11.99
C GLU A 152 -21.40 6.27 11.31
N GLU A 153 -20.88 5.18 11.86
CA GLU A 153 -19.73 4.48 11.29
C GLU A 153 -20.08 3.88 9.91
N PRO A 154 -19.36 4.24 8.84
CA PRO A 154 -19.68 3.80 7.48
C PRO A 154 -19.10 2.40 7.21
N LYS A 155 -19.72 1.36 7.80
CA LYS A 155 -19.23 -0.03 7.78
C LYS A 155 -18.87 -0.55 6.40
N GLU A 156 -19.72 -0.29 5.40
CA GLU A 156 -19.47 -0.73 4.01
C GLU A 156 -18.23 -0.07 3.41
N ALA A 157 -18.04 1.22 3.68
CA ALA A 157 -16.87 1.95 3.20
C ALA A 157 -15.60 1.45 3.90
N LEU A 158 -15.66 1.24 5.23
CA LEU A 158 -14.55 0.69 6.01
C LEU A 158 -14.10 -0.69 5.52
N ALA A 159 -15.04 -1.55 5.11
CA ALA A 159 -14.71 -2.85 4.53
C ALA A 159 -13.86 -2.74 3.25
N ARG A 160 -14.03 -1.65 2.48
CA ARG A 160 -13.28 -1.36 1.24
C ARG A 160 -12.05 -0.48 1.44
N MET A 161 -11.68 -0.18 2.69
CA MET A 161 -10.42 0.49 3.00
C MET A 161 -9.31 -0.53 3.21
N THR A 162 -8.11 -0.19 2.74
CA THR A 162 -6.88 -0.88 3.12
C THR A 162 -6.59 -0.65 4.61
N PRO A 163 -5.71 -1.47 5.24
CA PRO A 163 -5.33 -1.27 6.64
C PRO A 163 -4.78 0.14 6.91
N GLU A 164 -3.94 0.68 6.03
CA GLU A 164 -3.36 2.03 6.17
C GLU A 164 -4.42 3.13 6.17
N GLU A 165 -5.47 2.95 5.37
CA GLU A 165 -6.55 3.92 5.26
C GLU A 165 -7.52 3.87 6.42
N LYS A 166 -7.73 2.68 6.99
CA LYS A 166 -8.46 2.54 8.27
C LYS A 166 -7.72 3.28 9.38
N VAL A 167 -6.38 3.17 9.43
CA VAL A 167 -5.56 3.94 10.37
C VAL A 167 -5.79 5.45 10.18
N LEU A 168 -5.74 5.94 8.95
CA LEU A 168 -6.00 7.36 8.64
C LEU A 168 -7.42 7.79 9.06
N TYR A 169 -8.44 7.01 8.71
CA TYR A 169 -9.83 7.26 9.08
C TYR A 169 -10.00 7.40 10.60
N TRP A 170 -9.50 6.43 11.37
CA TRP A 170 -9.62 6.43 12.82
C TRP A 170 -8.83 7.57 13.46
N ALA A 171 -7.65 7.90 12.93
CA ALA A 171 -6.87 9.04 13.39
C ALA A 171 -7.64 10.35 13.22
N ILE A 172 -8.22 10.60 12.03
CA ILE A 172 -9.01 11.82 11.76
C ILE A 172 -10.25 11.86 12.65
N ARG A 173 -11.02 10.76 12.72
CA ARG A 173 -12.24 10.70 13.53
C ARG A 173 -11.95 10.95 15.02
N ASN A 174 -10.85 10.41 15.54
CA ASN A 174 -10.42 10.67 16.91
C ASN A 174 -10.05 12.14 17.14
N ILE A 175 -9.34 12.78 16.21
CA ILE A 175 -9.02 14.21 16.29
C ILE A 175 -10.30 15.04 16.33
N VAL A 176 -11.24 14.78 15.41
CA VAL A 176 -12.52 15.50 15.35
C VAL A 176 -13.31 15.31 16.65
N ARG A 177 -13.42 14.07 17.15
CA ARG A 177 -14.12 13.77 18.39
C ARG A 177 -13.54 14.50 19.60
N VAL A 178 -12.21 14.49 19.74
CA VAL A 178 -11.53 15.23 20.81
C VAL A 178 -11.83 16.71 20.66
N TRP A 179 -11.66 17.28 19.47
CA TRP A 179 -11.91 18.70 19.24
C TRP A 179 -13.36 19.13 19.56
N VAL A 180 -14.37 18.36 19.14
CA VAL A 180 -15.79 18.64 19.45
C VAL A 180 -16.03 18.61 20.95
N ARG A 181 -15.52 17.58 21.65
CA ARG A 181 -15.66 17.45 23.09
C ARG A 181 -15.02 18.61 23.83
N GLU A 182 -13.79 18.99 23.49
CA GLU A 182 -13.08 20.09 24.18
C GLU A 182 -13.65 21.47 23.83
N THR A 183 -14.25 21.65 22.65
CA THR A 183 -14.74 22.97 22.20
C THR A 183 -16.16 23.26 22.67
N ILE A 184 -17.07 22.29 22.59
CA ILE A 184 -18.50 22.49 22.88
C ILE A 184 -19.09 21.49 23.87
N GLY A 185 -18.29 20.57 24.41
CA GLY A 185 -18.72 19.63 25.46
C GLY A 185 -19.62 18.48 24.97
N LEU A 186 -19.78 18.31 23.65
CA LEU A 186 -20.60 17.24 23.07
C LEU A 186 -19.79 15.97 22.80
N GLU A 187 -20.44 14.82 22.94
CA GLU A 187 -19.92 13.56 22.40
C GLU A 187 -20.21 13.49 20.89
N TYR A 188 -19.23 13.01 20.12
CA TYR A 188 -19.25 12.92 18.65
C TYR A 188 -19.23 11.47 18.18
#